data_AF-X1ALX4-F1
#
_entry.id   AF-X1ALX4-F1
#
_cell.length_a   1.000
_cell.length_b   1.000
_cell.length_c   1.000
_cell.angle_alpha   90.00
_cell.angle_beta   90.00
_cell.angle_gamma   90.00
#
_symmetry.space_group_name_H-M   'P 1'
#
loop_
_entity.id
_entity.type
_entity.pdbx_description
1 polymer ?
#
loop_
_entity_poly.entity_id
_entity_poly.type
_entity_poly.pdbx_seq_one_letter_code
_entity_poly.pdbx_strand_id
1 'polypeptide(L)'
;MVAAVGWEWQKPEVAQELARLAVDESGIGVYEDKVAKIQSKTKGTLWDMKGVKTCGLVEEDKERGLRIFAKPMGVVANVVPSTNPESTVSCIGLSLLKTRNAMIVSPHPQTQGSSYLTVEYGRKALRKIGAPEDLM
;
A
#
# COMPACT_ATOMS: atom_id res chain seq x y z
N MET A 1 2.64 -2.94 11.28
CA MET A 1 2.41 -3.29 9.86
C MET A 1 2.44 -2.05 8.98
N VAL A 2 1.40 -1.20 8.98
CA VAL A 2 1.30 -0.01 8.11
C VAL A 2 2.54 0.89 8.15
N ALA A 3 2.99 1.31 9.33
CA ALA A 3 4.16 2.18 9.47
C ALA A 3 5.47 1.53 8.97
N ALA A 4 5.64 0.21 9.16
CA ALA A 4 6.83 -0.51 8.73
C ALA A 4 6.89 -0.59 7.19
N VAL A 5 5.79 -0.97 6.56
CA VAL A 5 5.66 -1.06 5.10
C VAL A 5 5.78 0.34 4.47
N GLY A 6 5.06 1.32 5.01
CA GLY A 6 5.13 2.70 4.56
C GLY A 6 6.52 3.31 4.70
N TRP A 7 7.26 2.96 5.77
CA TRP A 7 8.65 3.39 5.93
C TRP A 7 9.57 2.75 4.87
N GLU A 8 9.42 1.47 4.57
CA GLU A 8 10.26 0.80 3.57
C GLU A 8 10.09 1.44 2.19
N TRP A 9 8.87 1.75 1.77
CA TRP A 9 8.61 2.42 0.48
C TRP A 9 9.02 3.89 0.44
N GLN A 10 9.18 4.54 1.60
CA GLN A 10 9.65 5.93 1.67
C GLN A 10 11.16 6.09 1.55
N LYS A 11 11.92 5.01 1.75
CA LYS A 11 13.36 5.03 1.65
C LYS A 11 13.79 5.51 0.26
N PRO A 12 14.67 6.52 0.16
CA PRO A 12 15.10 7.06 -1.13
C PRO A 12 15.56 5.98 -2.09
N GLU A 13 16.40 5.04 -1.64
CA GLU A 13 16.93 3.95 -2.45
C GLU A 13 15.83 3.02 -2.99
N VAL A 14 14.80 2.73 -2.19
CA VAL A 14 13.67 1.88 -2.60
C VAL A 14 12.79 2.62 -3.60
N ALA A 15 12.44 3.88 -3.31
CA ALA A 15 11.61 4.67 -4.23
C ALA A 15 12.31 4.90 -5.58
N GLN A 16 13.62 5.10 -5.57
CA GLN A 16 14.44 5.24 -6.77
C GLN A 16 14.48 3.95 -7.59
N GLU A 17 14.71 2.79 -6.96
CA GLU A 17 14.71 1.51 -7.67
C GLU A 17 13.35 1.19 -8.29
N LEU A 18 12.26 1.35 -7.52
CA LEU A 18 10.91 1.12 -8.01
C LEU A 18 10.53 2.06 -9.16
N ALA A 19 10.89 3.35 -9.05
CA ALA A 19 10.64 4.32 -10.10
C ALA A 19 11.43 4.00 -11.38
N ARG A 20 12.70 3.59 -11.25
CA ARG A 20 13.55 3.21 -12.38
C ARG A 20 12.93 2.03 -13.12
N LEU A 21 12.62 0.95 -12.41
CA LEU A 21 12.02 -0.24 -13.00
C LEU A 21 10.67 0.09 -13.67
N ALA A 22 9.86 0.93 -13.05
CA ALA A 22 8.57 1.33 -13.61
C ALA A 22 8.69 2.15 -14.90
N VAL A 23 9.66 3.06 -15.01
CA VAL A 23 9.91 3.77 -16.29
C VAL A 23 10.45 2.79 -17.33
N ASP A 24 11.42 1.95 -16.95
CA ASP A 24 12.11 1.06 -17.89
C ASP A 24 11.17 -0.02 -18.46
N GLU A 25 10.28 -0.60 -17.64
CA GLU A 25 9.28 -1.59 -18.09
C GLU A 25 8.15 -0.95 -18.92
N SER A 26 7.64 0.20 -18.47
CA SER A 26 6.45 0.81 -19.09
C SER A 26 6.77 1.68 -20.31
N GLY A 27 7.96 2.27 -20.36
CA GLY A 27 8.27 3.38 -21.28
C GLY A 27 7.44 4.64 -21.01
N ILE A 28 6.77 4.74 -19.86
CA ILE A 28 5.82 5.81 -19.53
C ILE A 28 6.33 6.64 -18.34
N GLY A 29 6.31 7.95 -18.52
CA GLY A 29 6.53 8.95 -17.47
C GLY A 29 8.00 9.34 -17.30
N VAL A 30 8.24 10.19 -16.32
CA VAL A 30 9.55 10.72 -15.96
C VAL A 30 10.01 10.07 -14.65
N TYR A 31 11.27 9.67 -14.59
CA TYR A 31 11.84 8.97 -13.44
C TYR A 31 11.66 9.76 -12.14
N GLU A 32 12.04 11.04 -12.15
CA GLU A 32 11.96 11.96 -11.02
C GLU A 32 10.52 12.11 -10.52
N ASP A 33 9.56 12.23 -11.44
CA ASP A 33 8.14 12.32 -11.11
C ASP A 33 7.61 11.03 -10.48
N LYS A 34 8.09 9.86 -10.93
CA LYS A 34 7.72 8.59 -10.32
C LYS A 34 8.30 8.44 -8.91
N VAL A 35 9.56 8.85 -8.68
CA VAL A 35 10.16 8.88 -7.32
C VAL A 35 9.31 9.77 -6.40
N ALA A 36 9.02 10.99 -6.84
CA ALA A 36 8.19 11.92 -6.07
C ALA A 36 6.78 11.37 -5.83
N LYS A 37 6.20 10.66 -6.80
CA LYS A 37 4.87 10.04 -6.69
C LYS A 37 4.84 8.91 -5.67
N ILE A 38 5.80 7.99 -5.67
CA ILE A 38 5.91 6.93 -4.66
C ILE A 38 5.94 7.54 -3.27
N GLN A 39 6.83 8.51 -3.06
CA GLN A 39 7.02 9.15 -1.76
C GLN A 39 5.78 9.93 -1.32
N SER A 40 5.24 10.78 -2.20
CA SER A 40 4.07 11.60 -1.88
C SER A 40 2.81 10.78 -1.64
N LYS A 41 2.55 9.74 -2.46
CA LYS A 41 1.39 8.85 -2.26
C LYS A 41 1.53 8.05 -0.99
N THR A 42 2.70 7.45 -0.72
CA THR A 42 2.93 6.72 0.52
C THR A 42 2.75 7.63 1.74
N LYS A 43 3.29 8.86 1.72
CA LYS A 43 3.16 9.82 2.84
C LYS A 43 1.73 10.29 3.02
N GLY A 44 1.07 10.64 1.92
CA GLY A 44 -0.31 11.10 1.88
C GLY A 44 -1.24 10.07 2.50
N THR A 45 -1.16 8.81 2.03
CA THR A 45 -1.97 7.72 2.57
C THR A 45 -1.72 7.50 4.07
N LEU A 46 -0.47 7.55 4.52
CA LEU A 46 -0.15 7.46 5.95
C LEU A 46 -0.79 8.59 6.77
N TRP A 47 -0.78 9.81 6.24
CA TRP A 47 -1.41 10.96 6.89
C TRP A 47 -2.93 10.83 6.94
N ASP A 48 -3.58 10.47 5.82
CA ASP A 48 -5.03 10.33 5.73
C ASP A 48 -5.58 9.30 6.72
N MET A 49 -4.81 8.25 7.01
CA MET A 49 -5.21 7.18 7.92
C MET A 49 -4.82 7.40 9.38
N LYS A 50 -4.13 8.50 9.70
CA LYS A 50 -3.67 8.79 11.06
C LYS A 50 -4.87 9.10 11.94
N GLY A 51 -4.96 8.43 13.09
CA GLY A 51 -6.07 8.61 14.04
C GLY A 51 -7.37 7.89 13.67
N VAL A 52 -7.51 7.40 12.43
CA VAL A 52 -8.71 6.64 12.02
C VAL A 52 -8.76 5.30 12.75
N LYS A 53 -9.89 5.03 13.42
CA LYS A 53 -10.14 3.76 14.11
C LYS A 53 -10.69 2.73 13.13
N THR A 54 -10.01 1.61 12.98
CA THR A 54 -10.35 0.54 12.02
C THR A 54 -10.58 -0.82 12.68
N CYS A 55 -10.69 -0.84 14.02
CA CYS A 55 -10.84 -2.04 14.82
C CYS A 55 -11.77 -1.87 16.01
N GLY A 56 -12.63 -2.88 16.21
CA GLY A 56 -13.59 -2.91 17.30
C GLY A 56 -14.69 -1.88 17.09
N LEU A 57 -15.22 -1.36 18.20
CA LEU A 57 -16.23 -0.30 18.21
C LEU A 57 -15.63 0.99 17.64
N VAL A 58 -16.06 1.41 16.46
CA VAL A 58 -15.56 2.63 15.80
C VAL A 58 -16.42 3.85 16.09
N GLU A 59 -17.69 3.65 16.35
CA GLU A 59 -18.66 4.71 16.61
C GLU A 59 -19.76 4.19 17.55
N GLU A 60 -20.23 5.05 18.43
CA GLU A 60 -21.34 4.79 19.35
C GLU A 60 -22.29 5.99 19.33
N ASP A 61 -23.52 5.76 18.90
CA ASP A 61 -24.60 6.73 18.94
C ASP A 61 -25.54 6.35 20.09
N LYS A 62 -25.41 7.07 21.21
CA LYS A 62 -26.15 6.77 22.44
C LYS A 62 -27.63 7.15 22.34
N GLU A 63 -27.96 8.17 21.58
CA GLU A 63 -29.35 8.63 21.42
C GLU A 63 -30.16 7.59 20.64
N ARG A 64 -29.55 7.00 19.62
CA ARG A 64 -30.17 5.93 18.81
C ARG A 64 -29.94 4.53 19.36
N GLY A 65 -29.11 4.38 20.40
CA GLY A 65 -28.71 3.09 20.96
C GLY A 65 -27.89 2.23 19.99
N LEU A 66 -27.13 2.84 19.08
CA LEU A 66 -26.35 2.15 18.05
C LEU A 66 -24.87 2.04 18.42
N ARG A 67 -24.28 0.90 18.06
CA ARG A 67 -22.85 0.62 18.19
C ARG A 67 -22.33 0.06 16.88
N ILE A 68 -21.37 0.74 16.27
CA ILE A 68 -20.83 0.38 14.95
C ILE A 68 -19.45 -0.24 15.14
N PHE A 69 -19.26 -1.44 14.62
CA PHE A 69 -18.00 -2.19 14.72
C PHE A 69 -17.34 -2.36 13.35
N ALA A 70 -16.04 -2.08 13.26
CA ALA A 70 -15.28 -2.29 12.03
C ALA A 70 -14.84 -3.76 11.89
N LYS A 71 -15.31 -4.39 10.81
CA LYS A 71 -14.95 -5.74 10.40
C LYS A 71 -14.15 -5.67 9.08
N PRO A 72 -12.99 -6.35 8.98
CA PRO A 72 -12.26 -6.44 7.73
C PRO A 72 -13.07 -7.19 6.66
N MET A 73 -12.85 -6.84 5.40
CA MET A 73 -13.42 -7.54 4.24
C MET A 73 -12.79 -8.93 4.06
N GLY A 74 -11.52 -9.09 4.43
CA GLY A 74 -10.73 -10.31 4.25
C GLY A 74 -9.61 -10.09 3.24
N VAL A 75 -9.75 -10.70 2.06
CA VAL A 75 -8.76 -10.65 0.98
C VAL A 75 -9.31 -9.78 -0.16
N VAL A 76 -8.48 -8.85 -0.65
CA VAL A 76 -8.86 -7.91 -1.73
C VAL A 76 -7.96 -8.11 -2.94
N ALA A 77 -8.58 -8.30 -4.10
CA ALA A 77 -7.88 -8.29 -5.39
C ALA A 77 -7.57 -6.84 -5.80
N ASN A 78 -6.29 -6.50 -5.90
CA ASN A 78 -5.80 -5.20 -6.32
C ASN A 78 -5.38 -5.25 -7.79
N VAL A 79 -6.20 -4.67 -8.67
CA VAL A 79 -5.90 -4.57 -10.11
C VAL A 79 -5.03 -3.33 -10.33
N VAL A 80 -3.81 -3.54 -10.81
CA VAL A 80 -2.78 -2.50 -10.85
C VAL A 80 -2.51 -2.06 -12.30
N PRO A 81 -2.65 -0.75 -12.63
CA PRO A 81 -2.44 -0.23 -13.98
C PRO A 81 -0.95 -0.01 -14.29
N SER A 82 -0.59 0.01 -15.58
CA SER A 82 0.78 0.25 -16.04
C SER A 82 1.29 1.68 -15.85
N THR A 83 0.41 2.66 -15.63
CA THR A 83 0.80 4.06 -15.43
C THR A 83 1.42 4.31 -14.05
N ASN A 84 0.97 3.55 -13.04
CA ASN A 84 1.42 3.69 -11.65
C ASN A 84 1.53 2.30 -10.97
N PRO A 85 2.35 1.38 -11.50
CA PRO A 85 2.45 0.01 -11.01
C PRO A 85 2.92 -0.04 -9.55
N GLU A 86 3.81 0.86 -9.18
CA GLU A 86 4.34 0.97 -7.82
C GLU A 86 3.38 1.72 -6.88
N SER A 87 2.96 2.93 -7.25
CA SER A 87 2.20 3.81 -6.35
C SER A 87 0.80 3.27 -6.03
N THR A 88 0.19 2.51 -6.95
CA THR A 88 -1.10 1.84 -6.74
C THR A 88 -0.99 0.76 -5.69
N VAL A 89 0.05 -0.09 -5.79
CA VAL A 89 0.35 -1.11 -4.78
C VAL A 89 0.60 -0.45 -3.42
N SER A 90 1.37 0.64 -3.39
CA SER A 90 1.67 1.33 -2.13
C SER A 90 0.43 1.92 -1.46
N CYS A 91 -0.37 2.71 -2.19
CA CYS A 91 -1.54 3.39 -1.63
C CYS A 91 -2.62 2.41 -1.15
N ILE A 92 -2.98 1.43 -2.00
CA ILE A 92 -4.01 0.44 -1.68
C ILE A 92 -3.49 -0.51 -0.61
N GLY A 93 -2.24 -0.98 -0.72
CA GLY A 93 -1.62 -1.87 0.26
C GLY A 93 -1.60 -1.29 1.67
N LEU A 94 -1.19 -0.02 1.84
CA LEU A 94 -1.24 0.63 3.17
C LEU A 94 -2.67 0.71 3.72
N SER A 95 -3.66 0.99 2.87
CA SER A 95 -5.07 1.07 3.24
C SER A 95 -5.62 -0.29 3.69
N LEU A 96 -5.25 -1.36 2.98
CA LEU A 96 -5.64 -2.73 3.32
C LEU A 96 -4.98 -3.19 4.63
N LEU A 97 -3.69 -2.93 4.82
CA LEU A 97 -3.01 -3.24 6.08
C LEU A 97 -3.62 -2.46 7.25
N LYS A 98 -3.98 -1.18 7.06
CA LYS A 98 -4.63 -0.36 8.08
C LYS A 98 -6.00 -0.91 8.48
N THR A 99 -6.71 -1.49 7.53
CA THR A 99 -8.05 -2.05 7.72
C THR A 99 -8.04 -3.55 8.03
N ARG A 100 -6.86 -4.16 8.24
CA ARG A 100 -6.66 -5.57 8.60
C ARG A 100 -7.12 -6.54 7.50
N ASN A 101 -6.88 -6.17 6.25
CA ASN A 101 -7.12 -6.98 5.07
C ASN A 101 -5.79 -7.47 4.48
N ALA A 102 -5.85 -8.57 3.71
CA ALA A 102 -4.78 -9.02 2.84
C ALA A 102 -5.03 -8.55 1.40
N MET A 103 -3.94 -8.45 0.62
CA MET A 103 -3.98 -8.05 -0.78
C MET A 103 -3.52 -9.19 -1.69
N ILE A 104 -4.14 -9.34 -2.86
CA ILE A 104 -3.61 -10.11 -3.98
C ILE A 104 -3.45 -9.14 -5.15
N VAL A 105 -2.21 -8.94 -5.61
CA VAL A 105 -1.91 -8.00 -6.69
C VAL A 105 -2.05 -8.67 -8.06
N SER A 106 -2.87 -8.07 -8.92
CA SER A 106 -3.04 -8.43 -10.34
C SER A 106 -2.50 -7.30 -11.22
N PRO A 107 -1.21 -7.34 -11.59
CA PRO A 107 -0.58 -6.27 -12.35
C PRO A 107 -0.92 -6.31 -13.84
N HIS A 108 -0.88 -5.14 -14.47
CA HIS A 108 -0.87 -5.03 -15.91
C HIS A 108 0.35 -5.80 -16.49
N PRO A 109 0.21 -6.59 -17.56
CA PRO A 109 1.27 -7.45 -18.09
C PRO A 109 2.59 -6.73 -18.44
N GLN A 110 2.50 -5.45 -18.83
CA GLN A 110 3.67 -4.64 -19.19
C GLN A 110 4.55 -4.25 -17.99
N THR A 111 4.01 -4.22 -16.76
CA THR A 111 4.67 -3.65 -15.57
C THR A 111 4.61 -4.60 -14.38
N GLN A 112 4.73 -5.89 -14.66
CA GLN A 112 4.64 -6.94 -13.66
C GLN A 112 5.79 -6.85 -12.65
N GLY A 113 7.03 -6.69 -13.11
CA GLY A 113 8.21 -6.65 -12.26
C GLY A 113 8.16 -5.47 -11.29
N SER A 114 7.77 -4.29 -11.74
CA SER A 114 7.58 -3.11 -10.89
C SER A 114 6.57 -3.33 -9.77
N SER A 115 5.44 -3.99 -10.09
CA SER A 115 4.38 -4.27 -9.13
C SER A 115 4.82 -5.34 -8.12
N TYR A 116 5.45 -6.42 -8.60
CA TYR A 116 5.97 -7.51 -7.77
C TYR A 116 7.09 -7.02 -6.85
N LEU A 117 8.03 -6.23 -7.35
CA LEU A 117 9.11 -5.68 -6.53
C LEU A 117 8.56 -4.77 -5.42
N THR A 118 7.51 -4.00 -5.72
CA THR A 118 6.83 -3.18 -4.71
C THR A 118 6.21 -4.05 -3.61
N VAL A 119 5.57 -5.16 -3.98
CA VAL A 119 5.04 -6.16 -3.02
C VAL A 119 6.15 -6.77 -2.18
N GLU A 120 7.26 -7.20 -2.80
CA GLU A 120 8.40 -7.81 -2.10
C GLU A 120 9.02 -6.87 -1.06
N TYR A 121 9.14 -5.58 -1.37
CA TYR A 121 9.56 -4.59 -0.37
C TYR A 121 8.59 -4.50 0.81
N GLY A 122 7.29 -4.57 0.56
CA GLY A 122 6.27 -4.64 1.62
C GLY A 122 6.39 -5.92 2.46
N ARG A 123 6.54 -7.09 1.81
CA ARG A 123 6.74 -8.39 2.49
C ARG A 123 7.98 -8.37 3.38
N LYS A 124 9.11 -7.87 2.86
CA LYS A 124 10.35 -7.66 3.62
C LYS A 124 10.14 -6.77 4.85
N ALA A 125 9.36 -5.70 4.73
CA ALA A 125 9.06 -4.82 5.83
C ALA A 125 8.17 -5.47 6.91
N LEU A 126 7.21 -6.32 6.50
CA LEU A 126 6.40 -7.13 7.42
C LEU A 126 7.24 -8.18 8.15
N ARG A 127 8.12 -8.88 7.43
CA ARG A 127 9.05 -9.86 7.99
C ARG A 127 9.90 -9.27 9.13
N LYS A 128 10.43 -8.05 8.93
CA LYS A 128 11.25 -7.34 9.94
C LYS A 128 10.54 -7.14 11.28
N ILE A 129 9.21 -7.08 11.29
CA ILE A 129 8.42 -6.87 12.52
C ILE A 129 7.68 -8.13 12.98
N GLY A 130 7.98 -9.30 12.38
CA GLY A 130 7.30 -10.55 12.69
C GLY A 130 5.81 -10.59 12.29
N ALA A 131 5.38 -9.75 11.36
CA ALA A 131 4.02 -9.76 10.84
C ALA A 131 3.88 -10.79 9.70
N PRO A 132 2.67 -11.33 9.45
CA PRO A 132 2.46 -12.27 8.35
C PRO A 132 2.76 -11.59 7.01
N GLU A 133 3.68 -12.16 6.25
CA GLU A 133 4.15 -11.57 4.99
C GLU A 133 3.10 -11.66 3.88
N ASP A 134 2.25 -12.69 3.92
CA ASP A 134 1.18 -12.94 2.94
C ASP A 134 -0.01 -11.99 3.06
N LEU A 135 0.13 -10.90 3.83
CA LEU A 135 -0.79 -9.78 3.80
C LEU A 135 -0.54 -8.83 2.61
N MET A 136 0.61 -8.98 1.93
CA MET A 136 1.07 -8.16 0.80
C MET A 136 1.02 -8.91 -0.51
#